data_AF-A0A0E9XRD4-F1
#
_entry.id   AF-A0A0E9XRD4-F1
#
_cell.length_a   1.000
_cell.length_b   1.000
_cell.length_c   1.000
_cell.angle_alpha   90.00
_cell.angle_beta   90.00
_cell.angle_gamma   90.00
#
_symmetry.space_group_name_H-M   'P 1'
#
loop_
_entity.id
_entity.type
_entity.pdbx_description
1 polymer ?
#
loop_
_entity_poly.entity_id
_entity_poly.type
_entity_poly.pdbx_seq_one_letter_code
_entity_poly.pdbx_strand_id
1 'polypeptide(L)'
;MEFLLGKCQSNGCRRAHKFDPKATKILSGRGISPENRSILHRIYRNRYLITSSMKTSKKPTTEQSCLRSKNTSTVKEADKKTICLFFIRNQCTYEEKCNNVHFHLPYKWQTLVHEDSTWTDLPNIEDIEKDYCNPENDTSTGYITVDFRTMMCGSAKVRRLSTVSSVTKPAGFILTTEWLWYWKNDQGQWTQYQHEVSGKAPCSITSKNLEVAFQDDSAVFLSKGDQRYVLSFKGMHELSIELQTKREVRRRPRFLSALEVKKILES
;
A
#
# COMPACT_ATOMS: atom_id res chain seq x y z
N MET A 1 30.36 -16.47 1.77
CA MET A 1 29.65 -15.30 2.35
C MET A 1 29.44 -14.24 1.27
N GLU A 2 28.66 -14.55 0.22
CA GLU A 2 28.18 -13.62 -0.82
C GLU A 2 27.19 -14.41 -1.69
N PHE A 3 25.99 -14.67 -1.16
CA PHE A 3 25.00 -15.47 -1.87
C PHE A 3 23.63 -14.84 -1.62
N LEU A 4 22.76 -14.86 -2.64
CA LEU A 4 21.32 -14.51 -2.56
C LEU A 4 20.89 -13.05 -2.85
N LEU A 5 21.45 -12.40 -3.88
CA LEU A 5 21.09 -11.03 -4.26
C LEU A 5 20.00 -10.88 -5.33
N GLY A 6 19.60 -11.94 -6.04
CA GLY A 6 18.40 -11.99 -6.89
C GLY A 6 18.07 -10.77 -7.77
N LYS A 7 19.07 -10.02 -8.23
CA LYS A 7 19.02 -9.13 -9.38
C LYS A 7 20.26 -9.46 -10.21
N CYS A 8 20.13 -10.42 -11.12
CA CYS A 8 21.13 -10.63 -12.15
C CYS A 8 20.47 -10.43 -13.50
N GLN A 9 20.97 -9.45 -14.26
CA GLN A 9 20.48 -9.07 -15.59
C GLN A 9 21.44 -9.50 -16.71
N SER A 10 22.19 -10.58 -16.52
CA SER A 10 23.06 -11.10 -17.58
C SER A 10 23.03 -12.63 -17.60
N ASN A 11 22.80 -13.21 -18.79
CA ASN A 11 23.01 -14.63 -19.06
C ASN A 11 24.49 -14.98 -18.80
N GLY A 12 24.82 -15.39 -17.57
CA GLY A 12 26.19 -15.71 -17.15
C GLY A 12 26.57 -15.44 -15.68
N CYS A 13 25.63 -15.37 -14.74
CA CYS A 13 25.95 -15.11 -13.32
C CYS A 13 26.75 -16.25 -12.67
N ARG A 14 27.92 -15.94 -12.09
CA ARG A 14 28.75 -16.91 -11.33
C ARG A 14 28.38 -17.05 -9.84
N ARG A 15 27.35 -16.36 -9.34
CA ARG A 15 26.94 -16.35 -7.92
C ARG A 15 25.69 -17.21 -7.71
N ALA A 16 25.60 -17.99 -6.62
CA ALA A 16 24.42 -18.86 -6.43
C ALA A 16 23.21 -18.09 -5.88
N HIS A 17 22.06 -18.40 -6.46
CA HIS A 17 20.77 -17.77 -6.19
C HIS A 17 19.84 -18.64 -5.34
N LYS A 18 20.36 -19.75 -4.82
CA LYS A 18 19.70 -20.70 -3.92
C LYS A 18 20.75 -21.23 -2.94
N PHE A 19 20.31 -21.79 -1.82
CA PHE A 19 21.19 -22.60 -0.98
C PHE A 19 21.76 -23.74 -1.82
N ASP A 20 23.07 -23.96 -1.74
CA ASP A 20 23.68 -25.10 -2.41
C ASP A 20 23.13 -26.42 -1.82
N PRO A 21 23.29 -27.56 -2.53
CA PRO A 21 22.77 -28.84 -2.08
C PRO A 21 23.31 -29.27 -0.69
N LYS A 22 24.52 -28.85 -0.33
CA LYS A 22 25.16 -29.17 0.97
C LYS A 22 24.48 -28.40 2.10
N ALA A 23 24.26 -27.11 1.94
CA ALA A 23 23.52 -26.25 2.87
C ALA A 23 22.07 -26.72 3.01
N THR A 24 21.44 -27.11 1.90
CA THR A 24 20.06 -27.62 1.90
C THR A 24 19.95 -28.93 2.70
N LYS A 25 20.93 -29.83 2.60
CA LYS A 25 20.99 -31.07 3.37
C LYS A 25 21.20 -30.83 4.87
N ILE A 26 22.02 -29.84 5.24
CA ILE A 26 22.24 -29.44 6.64
C ILE A 26 20.95 -28.84 7.24
N LEU A 27 20.26 -27.98 6.50
CA LEU A 27 18.99 -27.38 6.94
C LEU A 27 17.88 -28.44 7.09
N SER A 28 17.84 -29.45 6.21
CA SER A 28 16.97 -30.63 6.38
C SER A 28 17.31 -31.41 7.64
N GLY A 29 18.61 -31.70 7.86
CA GLY A 29 19.07 -32.46 9.02
C GLY A 29 18.80 -31.77 10.37
N ARG A 30 18.54 -30.45 10.36
CA ARG A 30 18.16 -29.65 11.53
C ARG A 30 16.65 -29.39 11.65
N GLY A 31 15.82 -30.09 10.88
CA GLY A 31 14.35 -30.01 10.99
C GLY A 31 13.73 -28.75 10.38
N ILE A 32 14.47 -27.98 9.56
CA ILE A 32 13.94 -26.75 8.95
C ILE A 32 13.20 -27.13 7.66
N SER A 33 11.89 -26.92 7.62
CA SER A 33 11.07 -27.21 6.43
C SER A 33 11.48 -26.36 5.20
N PRO A 34 11.18 -26.82 3.96
CA PRO A 34 11.48 -26.07 2.73
C PRO A 34 10.91 -24.64 2.73
N GLU A 35 9.73 -24.44 3.30
CA GLU A 35 9.04 -23.15 3.42
C GLU A 35 9.83 -22.20 4.34
N ASN A 36 10.30 -22.72 5.48
CA ASN A 36 11.14 -21.97 6.42
C ASN A 36 12.51 -21.63 5.81
N ARG A 37 13.05 -22.44 4.88
CA ARG A 37 14.27 -22.11 4.15
C ARG A 37 14.06 -20.95 3.18
N SER A 38 12.91 -20.90 2.51
CA SER A 38 12.53 -19.76 1.66
C SER A 38 12.43 -18.47 2.48
N ILE A 39 11.85 -18.56 3.69
CA ILE A 39 11.76 -17.44 4.64
C ILE A 39 13.16 -16.99 5.09
N LEU A 40 14.03 -17.91 5.49
CA LEU A 40 15.41 -17.60 5.90
C LEU A 40 16.21 -16.93 4.77
N HIS A 41 16.05 -17.41 3.54
CA HIS A 41 16.65 -16.82 2.35
C HIS A 41 16.18 -15.36 2.16
N ARG A 42 14.90 -15.09 2.37
CA ARG A 42 14.32 -13.74 2.28
C ARG A 42 14.81 -12.82 3.41
N ILE A 43 14.91 -13.34 4.64
CA ILE A 43 15.44 -12.62 5.81
C ILE A 43 16.89 -12.17 5.56
N TYR A 44 17.75 -13.07 5.08
CA TYR A 44 19.14 -12.74 4.78
C TYR A 44 19.27 -11.68 3.68
N ARG A 45 18.44 -11.76 2.63
CA ARG A 45 18.40 -10.75 1.57
C ARG A 45 17.98 -9.38 2.11
N ASN A 46 16.99 -9.33 2.99
CA ASN A 46 16.48 -8.08 3.56
C ASN A 46 17.52 -7.42 4.49
N ARG A 47 18.23 -8.20 5.32
CA ARG A 47 19.30 -7.70 6.20
C ARG A 47 20.41 -7.00 5.41
N TYR A 48 20.76 -7.51 4.23
CA TYR A 48 21.79 -6.91 3.39
C TYR A 48 21.33 -5.63 2.68
N LEU A 49 20.07 -5.56 2.22
CA LEU A 49 19.52 -4.35 1.59
C LEU A 49 19.46 -3.17 2.58
N ILE A 50 19.08 -3.44 3.82
CA ILE A 50 19.03 -2.44 4.89
C ILE A 50 20.44 -1.92 5.21
N THR A 51 21.45 -2.78 5.25
CA THR A 51 22.84 -2.40 5.54
C THR A 51 23.56 -1.74 4.36
N SER A 52 23.13 -2.00 3.12
CA SER A 52 23.72 -1.40 1.91
C SER A 52 23.17 -0.01 1.59
N SER A 53 21.91 0.25 1.94
CA SER A 53 21.26 1.57 1.77
C SER A 53 21.94 2.67 2.61
N MET A 54 22.65 2.30 3.67
CA MET A 54 23.41 3.24 4.50
C MET A 54 24.75 3.70 3.89
N LYS A 55 25.17 3.17 2.73
CA LYS A 55 26.53 3.42 2.19
C LYS A 55 26.64 4.10 0.83
N THR A 56 25.55 4.43 0.11
CA THR A 56 25.70 5.11 -1.19
C THR A 56 24.62 6.17 -1.45
N SER A 57 24.99 7.44 -1.25
CA SER A 57 24.41 8.57 -1.99
C SER A 57 25.14 8.68 -3.32
N LYS A 58 24.43 8.53 -4.45
CA LYS A 58 24.67 9.18 -5.75
C LYS A 58 23.49 8.92 -6.70
N LYS A 59 23.09 9.97 -7.40
CA LYS A 59 21.97 10.10 -8.37
C LYS A 59 22.58 10.05 -9.82
N PRO A 60 21.78 10.09 -10.91
CA PRO A 60 21.08 8.97 -11.57
C PRO A 60 21.50 8.81 -13.06
N THR A 61 21.06 7.75 -13.74
CA THR A 61 20.99 7.77 -15.21
C THR A 61 19.74 7.08 -15.75
N THR A 62 19.08 7.83 -16.64
CA THR A 62 17.94 7.52 -17.49
C THR A 62 18.15 6.24 -18.30
N GLU A 63 17.14 5.36 -18.34
CA GLU A 63 16.85 4.56 -19.53
C GLU A 63 15.40 4.06 -19.50
N GLN A 64 14.63 4.57 -20.45
CA GLN A 64 13.30 4.10 -20.84
C GLN A 64 13.43 2.70 -21.43
N SER A 65 12.65 1.75 -20.92
CA SER A 65 12.36 0.49 -21.62
C SER A 65 10.90 0.13 -21.41
N CYS A 66 10.12 0.42 -22.44
CA CYS A 66 8.74 0.03 -22.65
C CYS A 66 8.63 -1.48 -22.93
N LEU A 67 7.97 -2.23 -22.03
CA LEU A 67 7.51 -3.58 -22.33
C LEU A 67 6.05 -3.53 -22.79
N ARG A 68 5.93 -3.64 -24.11
CA ARG A 68 4.71 -3.77 -24.90
C ARG A 68 4.10 -5.14 -24.63
N SER A 69 3.03 -5.20 -23.83
CA SER A 69 2.09 -6.33 -23.87
C SER A 69 0.90 -5.93 -24.71
N LYS A 70 0.80 -6.49 -25.92
CA LYS A 70 -0.37 -6.34 -26.80
C LYS A 70 -1.48 -7.25 -26.27
N ASN A 71 -2.34 -6.73 -25.41
CA ASN A 71 -3.69 -7.26 -25.23
C ASN A 71 -4.66 -6.10 -25.47
N THR A 72 -5.24 -6.04 -26.67
CA THR A 72 -6.41 -5.20 -26.96
C THR A 72 -7.66 -5.90 -26.43
N SER A 73 -7.84 -5.87 -25.11
CA SER A 73 -9.13 -6.11 -24.48
C SER A 73 -9.63 -4.77 -23.96
N THR A 74 -10.72 -4.26 -24.51
CA THR A 74 -11.43 -3.11 -23.96
C THR A 74 -11.91 -3.48 -22.55
N VAL A 75 -11.22 -2.99 -21.52
CA VAL A 75 -11.60 -3.21 -20.12
C VAL A 75 -12.88 -2.43 -19.87
N LYS A 76 -13.95 -3.11 -19.44
CA LYS A 76 -15.21 -2.44 -19.08
C LYS A 76 -14.95 -1.50 -17.91
N GLU A 77 -15.62 -0.34 -17.88
CA GLU A 77 -15.48 0.65 -16.79
C GLU A 77 -15.72 0.03 -15.39
N ALA A 78 -16.60 -0.96 -15.30
CA ALA A 78 -16.88 -1.72 -14.09
C ALA A 78 -15.65 -2.44 -13.51
N ASP A 79 -14.67 -2.83 -14.34
CA ASP A 79 -13.47 -3.56 -13.94
C ASP A 79 -12.31 -2.64 -13.56
N LYS A 80 -12.39 -1.34 -13.92
CA LYS A 80 -11.35 -0.36 -13.63
C LYS A 80 -11.37 -0.01 -12.14
N LYS A 81 -10.23 -0.18 -11.46
CA LYS A 81 -10.09 0.03 -10.00
C LYS A 81 -9.27 1.27 -9.63
N THR A 82 -8.66 1.93 -10.61
CA THR A 82 -7.70 3.01 -10.38
C THR A 82 -8.09 4.23 -11.20
N ILE A 83 -7.98 5.41 -10.58
CA ILE A 83 -8.23 6.70 -11.24
C ILE A 83 -6.99 7.10 -12.03
N CYS A 84 -7.21 7.59 -13.25
CA CYS A 84 -6.16 8.00 -14.17
C CYS A 84 -5.49 9.30 -13.68
N LEU A 85 -4.26 9.20 -13.18
CA LEU A 85 -3.47 10.37 -12.77
C LEU A 85 -3.28 11.39 -13.90
N PHE A 86 -3.09 10.92 -15.14
CA PHE A 86 -2.91 11.81 -16.28
C PHE A 86 -4.20 12.53 -16.65
N PHE A 87 -5.36 11.92 -16.45
CA PHE A 87 -6.65 12.56 -16.71
C PHE A 87 -6.88 13.73 -15.74
N ILE A 88 -6.62 13.53 -14.44
CA ILE A 88 -6.76 14.62 -13.45
C ILE A 88 -5.88 15.83 -13.81
N ARG A 89 -4.76 15.59 -14.51
CA ARG A 89 -3.81 16.62 -14.95
C ARG A 89 -4.08 17.16 -16.36
N ASN A 90 -5.19 16.77 -17.00
CA ASN A 90 -5.50 17.08 -18.41
C ASN A 90 -4.42 16.64 -19.40
N GLN A 91 -3.74 15.53 -19.13
CA GLN A 91 -2.61 14.97 -19.90
C GLN A 91 -2.87 13.55 -20.42
N CYS A 92 -4.08 13.00 -20.24
CA CYS A 92 -4.41 11.67 -20.77
C CYS A 92 -4.75 11.75 -22.25
N THR A 93 -3.97 11.10 -23.11
CA THR A 93 -4.21 11.01 -24.57
C THR A 93 -4.99 9.77 -24.99
N TYR A 94 -5.36 8.91 -24.04
CA TYR A 94 -6.04 7.63 -24.31
C TYR A 94 -7.56 7.74 -24.34
N GLU A 95 -8.14 8.84 -23.83
CA GLU A 95 -9.59 9.07 -23.81
C GLU A 95 -10.37 7.82 -23.34
N GLU A 96 -11.38 7.37 -24.08
CA GLU A 96 -12.19 6.19 -23.79
C GLU A 96 -11.41 4.87 -23.80
N LYS A 97 -10.21 4.83 -24.40
CA LYS A 97 -9.33 3.66 -24.42
C LYS A 97 -8.46 3.56 -23.16
N CYS A 98 -8.57 4.51 -22.22
CA CYS A 98 -7.80 4.45 -20.99
C CYS A 98 -8.26 3.29 -20.11
N ASN A 99 -7.33 2.48 -19.61
CA ASN A 99 -7.62 1.37 -18.69
C ASN A 99 -7.95 1.83 -17.25
N ASN A 100 -7.90 3.14 -16.99
CA ASN A 100 -8.19 3.74 -15.70
C ASN A 100 -9.45 4.60 -15.78
N VAL A 101 -10.07 4.85 -14.62
CA VAL A 101 -11.26 5.70 -14.53
C VAL A 101 -10.87 7.16 -14.72
N HIS A 102 -11.59 7.86 -15.59
CA HIS A 102 -11.46 9.29 -15.79
C HIS A 102 -12.35 10.02 -14.79
N PHE A 103 -11.72 10.61 -13.78
CA PHE A 103 -12.41 11.38 -12.74
C PHE A 103 -11.54 12.55 -12.29
N HIS A 104 -12.18 13.67 -11.94
CA HIS A 104 -11.50 14.94 -11.66
C HIS A 104 -10.89 15.02 -10.24
N LEU A 105 -11.20 14.07 -9.35
CA LEU A 105 -10.62 13.96 -8.00
C LEU A 105 -9.77 12.68 -7.87
N PRO A 106 -8.82 12.64 -6.91
CA PRO A 106 -7.98 11.47 -6.68
C PRO A 106 -8.69 10.31 -5.97
N TYR A 107 -9.97 10.48 -5.64
CA TYR A 107 -10.85 9.48 -5.06
C TYR A 107 -12.24 9.57 -5.71
N LYS A 108 -12.97 8.45 -5.69
CA LYS A 108 -14.34 8.36 -6.20
C LYS A 108 -15.11 7.32 -5.39
N TRP A 109 -16.36 7.61 -5.06
CA TRP A 109 -17.25 6.72 -4.32
C TRP A 109 -18.42 6.29 -5.18
N GLN A 110 -18.69 4.99 -5.22
CA GLN A 110 -19.75 4.42 -6.04
C GLN A 110 -20.53 3.36 -5.26
N THR A 111 -21.82 3.24 -5.55
CA THR A 111 -22.70 2.19 -5.03
C THR A 111 -23.14 1.26 -6.14
N LEU A 112 -23.35 -0.01 -5.81
CA LEU A 112 -23.81 -1.03 -6.74
C LEU A 112 -25.33 -1.04 -6.75
N VAL A 113 -25.94 -0.66 -7.88
CA VAL A 113 -27.38 -0.76 -8.07
C VAL A 113 -27.73 -2.21 -8.41
N HIS A 114 -28.62 -2.81 -7.63
CA HIS A 114 -28.99 -4.23 -7.72
C HIS A 114 -29.62 -4.61 -9.06
N GLU A 115 -30.33 -3.69 -9.70
CA GLU A 115 -31.08 -3.94 -10.94
C GLU A 115 -30.16 -4.30 -12.12
N ASP A 116 -29.01 -3.61 -12.25
CA ASP A 116 -28.14 -3.75 -13.42
C ASP A 116 -26.70 -4.18 -13.08
N SER A 117 -26.42 -4.51 -11.81
CA SER A 117 -25.04 -4.71 -11.31
C SER A 117 -24.08 -3.59 -11.75
N THR A 118 -24.61 -2.38 -11.87
CA THR A 118 -23.89 -1.21 -12.38
C THR A 118 -23.48 -0.32 -11.22
N TRP A 119 -22.23 0.15 -11.27
CA TRP A 119 -21.69 1.08 -10.29
C TRP A 119 -22.12 2.50 -10.62
N THR A 120 -22.87 3.14 -9.73
CA THR A 120 -23.32 4.52 -9.85
C THR A 120 -22.63 5.41 -8.84
N ASP A 121 -22.40 6.66 -9.19
CA ASP A 121 -21.69 7.61 -8.34
C ASP A 121 -22.56 8.01 -7.16
N LEU A 122 -21.99 7.97 -5.95
CA LEU A 122 -22.67 8.48 -4.77
C LEU A 122 -22.66 10.02 -4.79
N PRO A 123 -23.72 10.69 -4.30
CA PRO A 123 -23.66 12.13 -4.05
C PRO A 123 -22.74 12.43 -2.85
N ASN A 124 -22.34 13.70 -2.69
CA ASN A 124 -21.54 14.20 -1.56
C ASN A 124 -20.25 13.39 -1.30
N ILE A 125 -19.58 12.94 -2.36
CA ILE A 125 -18.36 12.10 -2.27
C ILE A 125 -17.22 12.75 -1.48
N GLU A 126 -17.16 14.08 -1.40
CA GLU A 126 -16.12 14.79 -0.67
C GLU A 126 -16.32 14.68 0.84
N ASP A 127 -17.56 14.78 1.32
CA ASP A 127 -17.90 14.57 2.73
C ASP A 127 -17.68 13.11 3.14
N ILE A 128 -18.10 12.17 2.29
CA ILE A 128 -17.83 10.73 2.50
C ILE A 128 -16.33 10.47 2.56
N GLU A 129 -15.54 11.03 1.65
CA GLU A 129 -14.08 10.87 1.66
C GLU A 129 -13.46 11.49 2.91
N LYS A 130 -13.90 12.69 3.30
CA LYS A 130 -13.42 13.38 4.51
C LYS A 130 -13.65 12.52 5.75
N ASP A 131 -14.84 11.94 5.88
CA ASP A 131 -15.17 11.04 6.98
C ASP A 131 -14.37 9.74 6.91
N TYR A 132 -14.18 9.17 5.71
CA TYR A 132 -13.37 7.96 5.53
C TYR A 132 -11.91 8.18 5.89
N CYS A 133 -11.35 9.35 5.60
CA CYS A 133 -9.96 9.69 5.93
C CYS A 133 -9.72 9.72 7.45
N ASN A 134 -10.74 10.00 8.25
CA ASN A 134 -10.64 10.00 9.71
C ASN A 134 -10.65 8.56 10.26
N PRO A 135 -9.59 8.11 10.96
CA PRO A 135 -9.55 6.77 11.53
C PRO A 135 -10.54 6.58 12.68
N GLU A 136 -11.09 7.63 13.30
CA GLU A 136 -12.13 7.49 14.33
C GLU A 136 -13.49 7.08 13.73
N ASN A 137 -13.74 7.43 12.47
CA ASN A 137 -15.03 7.21 11.84
C ASN A 137 -15.16 5.79 11.28
N ASP A 138 -16.27 5.15 11.62
CA ASP A 138 -16.69 3.86 11.07
C ASP A 138 -17.74 4.02 9.96
N THR A 139 -18.42 5.16 9.91
CA THR A 139 -19.45 5.46 8.92
C THR A 139 -19.32 6.90 8.42
N SER A 140 -19.84 7.19 7.22
CA SER A 140 -20.03 8.57 6.77
C SER A 140 -21.18 9.25 7.50
N THR A 141 -21.13 10.57 7.55
CA THR A 141 -22.22 11.44 8.01
C THR A 141 -23.13 11.82 6.83
N GLY A 142 -24.39 12.15 7.14
CA GLY A 142 -25.37 12.61 6.15
C GLY A 142 -26.51 11.62 5.87
N TYR A 143 -27.27 11.91 4.81
CA TYR A 143 -28.46 11.14 4.43
C TYR A 143 -28.11 9.74 3.90
N ILE A 144 -26.99 9.65 3.17
CA ILE A 144 -26.45 8.38 2.67
C ILE A 144 -25.32 7.98 3.61
N THR A 145 -25.59 6.98 4.45
CA THR A 145 -24.62 6.44 5.40
C THR A 145 -23.89 5.26 4.77
N VAL A 146 -22.59 5.45 4.51
CA VAL A 146 -21.68 4.40 4.09
C VAL A 146 -20.99 3.84 5.32
N ASP A 147 -21.10 2.53 5.55
CA ASP A 147 -20.29 1.79 6.52
C ASP A 147 -18.92 1.47 5.90
N PHE A 148 -17.86 2.03 6.48
CA PHE A 148 -16.49 1.89 6.00
C PHE A 148 -15.83 0.56 6.37
N ARG A 149 -16.39 -0.19 7.33
CA ARG A 149 -15.91 -1.53 7.71
C ARG A 149 -16.47 -2.57 6.75
N THR A 150 -17.77 -2.49 6.48
CA THR A 150 -18.46 -3.47 5.60
C THR A 150 -18.45 -3.06 4.13
N MET A 151 -18.15 -1.79 3.83
CA MET A 151 -18.25 -1.20 2.49
C MET A 151 -19.67 -1.33 1.93
N MET A 152 -20.67 -0.93 2.72
CA MET A 152 -22.10 -1.01 2.41
C MET A 152 -22.81 0.33 2.63
N CYS A 153 -23.88 0.57 1.89
CA CYS A 153 -24.84 1.65 2.11
C CYS A 153 -26.23 1.03 2.14
N GLY A 154 -26.82 0.90 3.33
CA GLY A 154 -28.01 0.05 3.51
C GLY A 154 -27.71 -1.39 3.07
N SER A 155 -28.42 -1.88 2.06
CA SER A 155 -28.20 -3.21 1.46
C SER A 155 -27.35 -3.19 0.19
N ALA A 156 -26.90 -2.02 -0.28
CA ALA A 156 -26.11 -1.88 -1.50
C ALA A 156 -24.60 -1.91 -1.19
N LYS A 157 -23.82 -2.58 -2.06
CA LYS A 157 -22.35 -2.59 -1.95
C LYS A 157 -21.79 -1.24 -2.36
N VAL A 158 -20.76 -0.78 -1.67
CA VAL A 158 -20.05 0.47 -1.98
C VAL A 158 -18.60 0.15 -2.34
N ARG A 159 -18.01 0.94 -3.25
CA ARG A 159 -16.58 0.91 -3.53
C ARG A 159 -15.98 2.31 -3.54
N ARG A 160 -14.73 2.39 -3.09
CA ARG A 160 -13.87 3.56 -3.24
C ARG A 160 -12.82 3.27 -4.31
N LEU A 161 -12.74 4.13 -5.31
CA LEU A 161 -11.64 4.15 -6.28
C LEU A 161 -10.63 5.22 -5.85
N SER A 162 -9.36 5.01 -6.20
CA SER A 162 -8.33 5.99 -5.90
C SER A 162 -7.29 6.06 -7.01
N THR A 163 -6.49 7.13 -7.01
CA THR A 163 -5.22 7.13 -7.73
C THR A 163 -4.26 6.09 -7.12
N VAL A 164 -3.19 5.79 -7.84
CA VAL A 164 -2.15 4.87 -7.36
C VAL A 164 -1.51 5.38 -6.07
N SER A 165 -1.02 4.45 -5.25
CA SER A 165 -0.34 4.76 -3.99
C SER A 165 0.94 5.57 -4.23
N SER A 166 1.19 6.58 -3.40
CA SER A 166 2.35 7.48 -3.52
C SER A 166 3.69 6.76 -3.45
N VAL A 167 3.78 5.59 -2.80
CA VAL A 167 5.00 4.79 -2.72
C VAL A 167 5.32 4.03 -4.01
N THR A 168 4.35 3.88 -4.92
CA THR A 168 4.51 3.14 -6.19
C THR A 168 5.01 4.02 -7.33
N LYS A 169 5.09 5.34 -7.12
CA LYS A 169 5.55 6.30 -8.11
C LYS A 169 6.79 7.05 -7.63
N PRO A 170 7.67 7.49 -8.54
CA PRO A 170 8.78 8.36 -8.19
C PRO A 170 8.32 9.65 -7.51
N ALA A 171 9.22 10.27 -6.76
CA ALA A 171 8.99 11.62 -6.23
C ALA A 171 8.69 12.61 -7.37
N GLY A 172 7.70 13.50 -7.17
CA GLY A 172 7.26 14.48 -8.16
C GLY A 172 5.96 14.12 -8.89
N PHE A 173 5.42 12.92 -8.70
CA PHE A 173 4.04 12.63 -9.10
C PHE A 173 3.08 13.27 -8.08
N ILE A 174 2.35 14.29 -8.52
CA ILE A 174 1.28 14.93 -7.74
C ILE A 174 0.01 14.08 -7.77
N LEU A 175 -0.87 14.28 -6.77
CA LEU A 175 -2.21 13.67 -6.68
C LEU A 175 -2.23 12.13 -6.62
N THR A 176 -1.09 11.49 -6.32
CA THR A 176 -1.06 10.10 -5.86
C THR A 176 -1.71 9.99 -4.48
N THR A 177 -2.34 8.86 -4.19
CA THR A 177 -2.96 8.64 -2.87
C THR A 177 -1.88 8.37 -1.83
N GLU A 178 -1.73 9.28 -0.86
CA GLU A 178 -0.91 9.06 0.32
C GLU A 178 -1.70 8.26 1.36
N TRP A 179 -1.20 7.08 1.70
CA TRP A 179 -1.84 6.21 2.69
C TRP A 179 -1.16 6.34 4.05
N LEU A 180 -1.98 6.64 5.05
CA LEU A 180 -1.61 6.76 6.46
C LEU A 180 -2.07 5.51 7.20
N TRP A 181 -1.24 5.04 8.11
CA TRP A 181 -1.50 3.85 8.92
C TRP A 181 -1.68 4.27 10.37
N TYR A 182 -2.64 3.68 11.05
CA TYR A 182 -3.00 3.96 12.44
C TYR A 182 -3.14 2.67 13.23
N TRP A 183 -2.86 2.72 14.53
CA TRP A 183 -3.18 1.66 15.47
C TRP A 183 -4.00 2.23 16.62
N LYS A 184 -4.90 1.42 17.17
CA LYS A 184 -5.71 1.82 18.32
C LYS A 184 -4.92 1.57 19.60
N ASN A 185 -4.67 2.63 20.36
CA ASN A 185 -3.92 2.54 21.60
C ASN A 185 -4.77 1.98 22.76
N ASP A 186 -4.15 1.76 23.91
CA ASP A 186 -4.83 1.15 25.07
C ASP A 186 -5.90 2.09 25.69
N GLN A 187 -5.88 3.38 25.33
CA GLN A 187 -6.92 4.37 25.67
C GLN A 187 -8.08 4.38 24.65
N GLY A 188 -8.02 3.54 23.61
CA GLY A 188 -9.03 3.45 22.56
C GLY A 188 -8.89 4.50 21.46
N GLN A 189 -7.82 5.29 21.43
CA GLN A 189 -7.59 6.36 20.45
C GLN A 189 -6.73 5.89 19.28
N TRP A 190 -7.00 6.40 18.08
CA TRP A 190 -6.18 6.10 16.91
C TRP A 190 -4.88 6.91 16.89
N THR A 191 -3.75 6.21 16.93
CA THR A 191 -2.41 6.80 16.85
C THR A 191 -1.80 6.47 15.49
N GLN A 192 -1.36 7.50 14.76
CA GLN A 192 -0.68 7.29 13.48
C GLN A 192 0.65 6.57 13.70
N TYR A 193 0.96 5.57 12.88
CA TYR A 193 2.31 5.06 12.78
C TYR A 193 3.20 6.19 12.29
N GLN A 194 4.05 6.61 13.23
CA GLN A 194 5.11 7.59 13.05
C GLN A 194 4.70 9.06 13.20
N HIS A 195 4.05 9.35 14.31
CA HIS A 195 4.01 10.70 14.88
C HIS A 195 4.61 10.66 16.29
N GLU A 196 5.94 10.75 16.42
CA GLU A 196 6.55 11.14 17.69
C GLU A 196 7.10 12.56 17.57
N VAL A 197 6.33 13.50 18.11
CA VAL A 197 6.86 14.77 18.59
C VAL A 197 7.76 14.43 19.78
N SER A 198 9.07 14.69 19.65
CA SER A 198 10.10 14.61 20.70
C SER A 198 10.99 13.35 20.75
N GLY A 199 12.03 13.36 19.90
CA GLY A 199 13.41 13.36 20.40
C GLY A 199 14.13 12.09 20.83
N LYS A 200 13.50 10.90 21.03
CA LYS A 200 14.27 9.71 21.48
C LYS A 200 13.74 8.36 20.98
N ALA A 201 14.21 7.91 19.80
CA ALA A 201 14.74 6.55 19.52
C ALA A 201 14.80 6.26 18.00
N PRO A 202 15.89 5.65 17.46
CA PRO A 202 16.03 5.33 16.05
C PRO A 202 15.45 3.94 15.74
N CYS A 203 14.12 3.81 15.72
CA CYS A 203 13.45 2.63 15.13
C CYS A 203 11.99 2.93 14.78
N SER A 204 11.71 4.12 14.25
CA SER A 204 10.34 4.53 13.93
C SER A 204 9.93 3.96 12.57
N ILE A 205 9.05 2.98 12.56
CA ILE A 205 8.44 2.53 11.30
C ILE A 205 7.44 3.57 10.80
N THR A 206 7.65 4.08 9.59
CA THR A 206 6.79 5.09 8.97
C THR A 206 5.49 4.48 8.43
N SER A 207 4.41 5.26 8.37
CA SER A 207 3.25 4.92 7.53
C SER A 207 3.67 4.62 6.08
N LYS A 208 4.69 5.32 5.57
CA LYS A 208 5.28 5.08 4.25
C LYS A 208 5.95 3.71 4.12
N ASN A 209 6.62 3.21 5.16
CA ASN A 209 7.27 1.90 5.18
C ASN A 209 6.24 0.79 5.26
N LEU A 210 5.19 0.99 6.08
CA LEU A 210 4.04 0.10 6.14
C LEU A 210 3.33 0.01 4.79
N GLU A 211 3.13 1.15 4.13
CA GLU A 211 2.51 1.17 2.81
C GLU A 211 3.37 0.46 1.76
N VAL A 212 4.69 0.62 1.75
CA VAL A 212 5.59 -0.17 0.88
C VAL A 212 5.42 -1.67 1.15
N ALA A 213 5.47 -2.08 2.42
CA ALA A 213 5.32 -3.49 2.79
C ALA A 213 3.93 -4.05 2.43
N PHE A 214 2.88 -3.23 2.52
CA PHE A 214 1.52 -3.59 2.12
C PHE A 214 1.42 -3.82 0.61
N GLN A 215 2.05 -2.97 -0.21
CA GLN A 215 2.08 -3.15 -1.67
C GLN A 215 2.84 -4.42 -2.08
N ASP A 216 3.86 -4.81 -1.31
CA ASP A 216 4.67 -6.01 -1.54
C ASP A 216 4.14 -7.27 -0.83
N ASP A 217 2.95 -7.21 -0.20
CA ASP A 217 2.36 -8.28 0.64
C ASP A 217 3.36 -8.91 1.62
N SER A 218 4.18 -8.04 2.24
CA SER A 218 5.29 -8.43 3.10
C SER A 218 4.90 -8.39 4.57
N ALA A 219 5.27 -9.42 5.33
CA ALA A 219 5.10 -9.41 6.78
C ALA A 219 5.98 -8.34 7.44
N VAL A 220 5.44 -7.61 8.40
CA VAL A 220 6.15 -6.54 9.13
C VAL A 220 6.28 -6.91 10.61
N PHE A 221 7.50 -6.83 11.12
CA PHE A 221 7.81 -6.95 12.53
C PHE A 221 8.09 -5.56 13.10
N LEU A 222 7.44 -5.22 14.19
CA LEU A 222 7.57 -3.94 14.88
C LEU A 222 8.26 -4.17 16.22
N SER A 223 9.15 -3.25 16.58
CA SER A 223 9.73 -3.16 17.92
C SER A 223 9.37 -1.81 18.50
N LYS A 224 8.59 -1.79 19.60
CA LYS A 224 8.21 -0.59 20.33
C LYS A 224 8.78 -0.73 21.75
N GLY A 225 9.95 -0.15 21.99
CA GLY A 225 10.75 -0.45 23.18
C GLY A 225 11.13 -1.93 23.23
N ASP A 226 10.86 -2.59 24.35
CA ASP A 226 11.14 -4.02 24.53
C ASP A 226 10.06 -4.93 23.94
N GLN A 227 8.90 -4.37 23.58
CA GLN A 227 7.77 -5.15 23.06
C GLN A 227 7.89 -5.36 21.56
N ARG A 228 7.66 -6.61 21.14
CA ARG A 228 7.66 -7.00 19.73
C ARG A 228 6.24 -7.30 19.24
N TYR A 229 5.94 -6.81 18.05
CA TYR A 229 4.66 -7.03 17.39
C TYR A 229 4.81 -7.56 15.98
N VAL A 230 3.80 -8.30 15.53
CA VAL A 230 3.63 -8.68 14.13
C VAL A 230 2.40 -7.95 13.60
N LEU A 231 2.55 -7.26 12.48
CA LEU A 231 1.44 -6.59 11.81
C LEU A 231 0.80 -7.51 10.77
N SER A 232 -0.51 -7.75 10.92
CA SER A 232 -1.33 -8.48 9.95
C SER A 232 -2.11 -7.50 9.08
N PHE A 233 -1.68 -7.32 7.83
CA PHE A 233 -2.36 -6.44 6.88
C PHE A 233 -3.75 -6.96 6.50
N LYS A 234 -3.89 -8.25 6.23
CA LYS A 234 -5.18 -8.87 5.91
C LYS A 234 -6.15 -8.80 7.09
N GLY A 235 -5.63 -8.99 8.30
CA GLY A 235 -6.43 -8.96 9.51
C GLY A 235 -6.65 -7.57 10.11
N MET A 236 -5.99 -6.54 9.58
CA MET A 236 -6.02 -5.16 10.10
C MET A 236 -5.80 -5.09 11.62
N HIS A 237 -4.76 -5.78 12.11
CA HIS A 237 -4.38 -5.75 13.53
C HIS A 237 -2.88 -5.95 13.73
N GLU A 238 -2.34 -5.40 14.82
CA GLU A 238 -1.02 -5.76 15.37
C GLU A 238 -1.19 -6.77 16.52
N LEU A 239 -0.34 -7.81 16.53
CA LEU A 239 -0.31 -8.84 17.57
C LEU A 239 0.96 -8.69 18.41
N SER A 240 0.81 -8.51 19.73
CA SER A 240 1.92 -8.59 20.68
C SER A 240 2.41 -10.03 20.78
N ILE A 241 3.69 -10.27 20.51
CA ILE A 241 4.27 -11.61 20.58
C ILE A 241 4.31 -12.11 22.03
N GLU A 242 4.65 -11.22 22.97
CA GLU A 242 4.81 -11.58 24.38
C GLU A 242 3.46 -11.74 25.09
N LEU A 243 2.51 -10.81 24.85
CA LEU A 243 1.24 -10.77 25.58
C LEU A 243 0.10 -11.48 24.84
N GLN A 244 0.30 -11.86 23.57
CA GLN A 244 -0.74 -12.42 22.69
C GLN A 244 -1.98 -11.51 22.55
N THR A 245 -1.84 -10.22 22.84
CA THR A 245 -2.90 -9.22 22.70
C THR A 245 -2.93 -8.65 21.28
N LYS A 246 -4.14 -8.33 20.81
CA LYS A 246 -4.36 -7.72 19.50
C LYS A 246 -4.79 -6.27 19.65
N ARG A 247 -4.22 -5.39 18.83
CA ARG A 247 -4.70 -4.01 18.67
C ARG A 247 -5.16 -3.78 17.24
N GLU A 248 -6.28 -3.08 17.09
CA GLU A 248 -6.83 -2.76 15.77
C GLU A 248 -5.87 -1.85 15.00
N VAL A 249 -5.80 -2.05 13.69
CA VAL A 249 -5.02 -1.23 12.76
C VAL A 249 -5.95 -0.71 11.66
N ARG A 250 -5.74 0.54 11.22
CA ARG A 250 -6.47 1.14 10.11
C ARG A 250 -5.52 1.73 9.10
N ARG A 251 -5.91 1.62 7.84
CA ARG A 251 -5.26 2.25 6.69
C ARG A 251 -6.23 3.27 6.10
N ARG A 252 -5.93 4.57 6.23
CA ARG A 252 -6.75 5.67 5.70
C ARG A 252 -5.93 6.56 4.77
N PRO A 253 -6.51 7.10 3.69
CA PRO A 253 -5.82 8.05 2.84
C PRO A 253 -5.72 9.41 3.54
N ARG A 254 -4.72 10.20 3.18
CA ARG A 254 -4.70 11.63 3.51
C ARG A 254 -5.81 12.33 2.71
N PHE A 255 -6.67 13.09 3.39
CA PHE A 255 -7.73 13.85 2.74
C PHE A 255 -7.15 14.95 1.84
N LEU A 256 -7.78 15.13 0.67
CA LEU A 256 -7.52 16.22 -0.26
C LEU A 256 -8.86 16.77 -0.73
N SER A 257 -9.21 17.99 -0.37
CA SER A 257 -10.43 18.63 -0.88
C SER A 257 -10.34 18.93 -2.37
N ALA A 258 -11.48 19.10 -3.03
CA ALA A 258 -11.55 19.54 -4.42
C ALA A 258 -10.83 20.88 -4.63
N LEU A 259 -10.89 21.76 -3.63
CA LEU A 259 -10.17 23.04 -3.63
C LEU A 259 -8.66 22.86 -3.58
N GLU A 260 -8.15 21.96 -2.73
CA GLU A 260 -6.72 21.64 -2.65
C GLU A 260 -6.23 20.97 -3.94
N VAL A 261 -7.01 20.06 -4.52
CA VAL A 261 -6.69 19.44 -5.82
C VAL A 261 -6.53 20.52 -6.90
N LYS A 262 -7.46 21.48 -6.96
CA LYS A 262 -7.37 22.61 -7.90
C LYS A 262 -6.09 23.43 -7.69
N LYS A 263 -5.76 23.77 -6.44
CA LYS A 263 -4.54 24.51 -6.10
C LYS A 263 -3.26 23.76 -6.51
N ILE A 264 -3.22 22.44 -6.32
CA ILE A 264 -2.07 21.59 -6.71
C ILE A 264 -1.92 21.52 -8.24
N LEU A 265 -3.01 21.63 -9.00
CA LEU A 265 -2.98 21.65 -10.45
C LEU A 265 -2.55 23.00 -11.04
N GLU A 266 -2.75 24.09 -10.29
CA GLU A 266 -2.40 25.47 -10.67
C GLU A 266 -0.98 25.87 -10.24
N SER A 267 -0.31 25.08 -9.40
CA SER A 267 1.06 25.29 -8.90
C SER A 267 2.14 24.69 -9.80
#